data_AF-Q7X746-F1
#
_entry.id   AF-Q7X746-F1
#
_cell.length_a   1.000
_cell.length_b   1.000
_cell.length_c   1.000
_cell.angle_alpha   90.00
_cell.angle_beta   90.00
_cell.angle_gamma   90.00
#
_symmetry.space_group_name_H-M   'P 1'
#
loop_
_entity.id
_entity.type
_entity.pdbx_description
1 polymer ?
#
loop_
_entity_poly.entity_id
_entity_poly.type
_entity_poly.pdbx_seq_one_letter_code
_entity_poly.pdbx_strand_id
1 'polypeptide(L)'
;PFRDMIEGMRSDLRKTRYNNFDELYMYCYYVAGTVGLMSVPVMGIATESKATTESVYSAALALGIANQLTNILRDVGEDARRGRIYLPQDELAQAGLSDEDIFKGVVTNRWRNFMKRQIKRARMFFEEAERGVTELSQASRWPVWASLLLY
;
A
#
# COMPACT_ATOMS: atom_id res chain seq x y z
N PRO A 1 12.92 10.37 2.15
CA PRO A 1 11.73 9.76 2.78
C PRO A 1 11.01 10.66 3.79
N PHE A 2 11.70 11.30 4.76
CA PHE A 2 11.02 12.10 5.80
C PHE A 2 10.25 13.32 5.26
N ARG A 3 10.88 14.09 4.36
CA ARG A 3 10.21 15.22 3.69
C ARG A 3 9.07 14.74 2.78
N ASP A 4 9.27 13.61 2.12
CA ASP A 4 8.28 12.98 1.25
C ASP A 4 7.02 12.59 2.06
N MET A 5 7.20 12.03 3.26
CA MET A 5 6.09 11.72 4.16
C MET A 5 5.30 12.97 4.56
N ILE A 6 5.98 14.08 4.87
CA ILE A 6 5.33 15.36 5.17
C ILE A 6 4.50 15.84 3.96
N GLU A 7 4.99 15.64 2.73
CA GLU A 7 4.24 15.98 1.53
C GLU A 7 3.02 15.09 1.34
N GLY A 8 3.13 13.79 1.65
CA GLY A 8 1.98 12.88 1.73
C GLY A 8 0.88 13.40 2.66
N MET A 9 1.26 13.76 3.89
CA MET A 9 0.31 14.31 4.88
C MET A 9 -0.35 15.62 4.41
N ARG A 10 0.37 16.46 3.65
CA ARG A 10 -0.20 17.69 3.06
C ARG A 10 -1.18 17.37 1.94
N SER A 11 -0.86 16.40 1.09
CA SER A 11 -1.74 15.98 -0.01
C SER A 11 -3.08 15.48 0.51
N ASP A 12 -3.08 14.81 1.66
CA ASP A 12 -4.28 14.31 2.33
C ASP A 12 -5.26 15.41 2.70
N LEU A 13 -4.80 16.65 2.91
CA LEU A 13 -5.68 17.78 3.22
C LEU A 13 -6.47 18.28 2.01
N ARG A 14 -6.10 17.89 0.78
CA ARG A 14 -6.61 18.50 -0.45
C ARG A 14 -7.14 17.49 -1.46
N LYS A 15 -6.52 16.32 -1.57
CA LYS A 15 -6.83 15.31 -2.58
C LYS A 15 -7.75 14.24 -2.01
N THR A 16 -8.87 14.00 -2.70
CA THR A 16 -9.88 13.01 -2.28
C THR A 16 -10.18 11.96 -3.34
N ARG A 17 -9.58 12.08 -4.53
CA ARG A 17 -9.74 11.19 -5.70
C ARG A 17 -8.40 10.98 -6.40
N TYR A 18 -8.26 9.82 -7.04
CA TYR A 18 -7.04 9.41 -7.74
C TYR A 18 -7.39 8.94 -9.14
N ASN A 19 -6.83 9.58 -10.16
CA ASN A 19 -7.24 9.35 -11.55
C ASN A 19 -6.91 7.93 -12.01
N ASN A 20 -5.76 7.40 -11.57
CA ASN A 20 -5.24 6.09 -11.96
C ASN A 20 -4.41 5.47 -10.83
N PHE A 21 -3.94 4.25 -11.06
CA PHE A 21 -3.11 3.55 -10.07
C PHE A 21 -1.78 4.25 -9.81
N ASP A 22 -1.16 4.92 -10.78
CA ASP A 22 0.12 5.60 -10.57
C ASP A 22 -0.01 6.74 -9.53
N GLU A 23 -1.11 7.51 -9.60
CA GLU A 23 -1.39 8.52 -8.58
C GLU A 23 -1.64 7.89 -7.20
N LEU A 24 -2.37 6.78 -7.15
CA LEU A 24 -2.62 6.05 -5.90
C LEU A 24 -1.32 5.46 -5.34
N TYR A 25 -0.47 4.91 -6.20
CA TYR A 25 0.84 4.37 -5.85
C TYR A 25 1.72 5.46 -5.25
N MET A 26 1.78 6.64 -5.87
CA MET A 26 2.53 7.77 -5.33
C MET A 26 2.01 8.21 -3.96
N TYR A 27 0.69 8.19 -3.75
CA TYR A 27 0.13 8.42 -2.42
C TYR A 27 0.58 7.36 -1.42
N CYS A 28 0.45 6.07 -1.74
CA CYS A 28 0.93 4.98 -0.89
C CYS A 28 2.43 5.08 -0.61
N TYR A 29 3.24 5.47 -1.60
CA TYR A 29 4.66 5.74 -1.44
C TYR A 29 4.86 6.80 -0.37
N TYR A 30 4.22 7.96 -0.50
CA TYR A 30 4.41 9.06 0.43
C TYR A 30 4.00 8.70 1.86
N VAL A 31 2.83 8.09 2.06
CA VAL A 31 2.26 7.91 3.41
C VAL A 31 2.69 6.63 4.12
N ALA A 32 3.17 5.62 3.39
CA ALA A 32 3.55 4.33 3.99
C ALA A 32 4.85 3.74 3.42
N GLY A 33 5.09 3.89 2.11
CA GLY A 33 6.35 3.47 1.49
C GLY A 33 7.57 4.15 2.12
N THR A 34 7.47 5.45 2.38
CA THR A 34 8.51 6.22 3.08
C THR A 34 8.79 5.68 4.49
N VAL A 35 7.78 5.19 5.21
CA VAL A 35 7.94 4.55 6.53
C VAL A 35 8.74 3.25 6.41
N GLY A 36 8.46 2.45 5.38
CA GLY A 36 9.26 1.27 5.04
C GLY A 36 10.73 1.64 4.81
N LEU A 37 11.00 2.67 4.02
CA LEU A 37 12.37 3.14 3.76
C LEU A 37 13.06 3.66 5.03
N MET A 38 12.33 4.34 5.92
CA MET A 38 12.87 4.83 7.19
C MET A 38 13.19 3.72 8.19
N SER A 39 12.51 2.58 8.10
CA SER A 39 12.68 1.48 9.04
C SER A 39 13.87 0.58 8.71
N VAL A 40 14.34 0.54 7.46
CA VAL A 40 15.46 -0.34 7.05
C VAL A 40 16.73 -0.13 7.90
N PRO A 41 17.20 1.09 8.19
CA PRO A 41 18.36 1.29 9.06
C PRO A 41 18.16 0.80 10.50
N VAL A 42 16.92 0.76 10.99
CA VAL A 42 16.57 0.27 12.34
C VAL A 42 16.50 -1.25 12.34
N MET A 43 15.88 -1.84 11.32
CA MET A 43 15.80 -3.30 11.17
C MET A 43 17.15 -3.93 10.86
N GLY A 44 18.05 -3.18 10.22
CA GLY A 44 19.37 -3.63 9.81
C GLY A 44 19.35 -4.64 8.68
N ILE A 45 20.43 -4.67 7.91
CA ILE A 45 20.69 -5.68 6.88
C ILE A 45 21.67 -6.68 7.49
N ALA A 46 21.43 -7.98 7.31
CA ALA A 46 22.32 -9.01 7.83
C ALA A 46 23.71 -8.90 7.22
N THR A 47 24.76 -9.10 8.00
CA THR A 47 26.16 -9.06 7.53
C THR A 47 26.45 -10.09 6.44
N GLU A 48 25.75 -11.22 6.47
CA GLU A 48 25.84 -12.32 5.52
C GLU A 48 24.85 -12.21 4.35
N SER A 49 24.06 -11.13 4.29
CA SER A 49 23.11 -10.89 3.20
C SER A 49 23.82 -10.86 1.85
N LYS A 50 23.21 -11.50 0.85
CA LYS A 50 23.69 -11.47 -0.54
C LYS A 50 22.96 -10.45 -1.39
N ALA A 51 21.94 -9.81 -0.83
CA ALA A 51 21.13 -8.82 -1.50
C ALA A 51 21.85 -7.46 -1.56
N THR A 52 21.56 -6.67 -2.59
CA THR A 52 22.02 -5.28 -2.63
C THR A 52 21.20 -4.46 -1.63
N THR A 53 21.80 -3.41 -1.06
CA THR A 53 21.06 -2.46 -0.21
C THR A 53 19.81 -1.94 -0.93
N GLU A 54 19.92 -1.60 -2.20
CA GLU A 54 18.79 -1.15 -3.02
C GLU A 54 17.64 -2.17 -3.03
N SER A 55 17.93 -3.46 -3.24
CA SER A 55 16.89 -4.50 -3.26
C SER A 55 16.17 -4.67 -1.91
N VAL A 56 16.87 -4.50 -0.79
CA VAL A 56 16.26 -4.52 0.55
C VAL A 56 15.36 -3.31 0.75
N TYR A 57 15.79 -2.13 0.30
CA TYR A 57 14.96 -0.92 0.35
C TYR A 57 13.73 -1.03 -0.57
N SER A 58 13.84 -1.66 -1.74
CA SER A 58 12.70 -1.93 -2.62
C SER A 58 11.69 -2.88 -1.96
N ALA A 59 12.15 -3.94 -1.28
CA ALA A 59 11.27 -4.83 -0.53
C ALA A 59 10.56 -4.11 0.64
N ALA A 60 11.28 -3.25 1.37
CA ALA A 60 10.69 -2.44 2.44
C ALA A 60 9.69 -1.41 1.92
N LEU A 61 9.96 -0.81 0.76
CA LEU A 61 9.00 0.03 0.05
C LEU A 61 7.75 -0.76 -0.33
N ALA A 62 7.91 -1.93 -0.96
CA ALA A 62 6.81 -2.80 -1.34
C ALA A 62 5.92 -3.16 -0.14
N LEU A 63 6.52 -3.42 1.03
CA LEU A 63 5.77 -3.66 2.26
C LEU A 63 4.90 -2.46 2.67
N GLY A 64 5.48 -1.25 2.63
CA GLY A 64 4.74 -0.02 2.91
C GLY A 64 3.57 0.18 1.94
N ILE A 65 3.79 -0.05 0.65
CA ILE A 65 2.73 0.02 -0.38
C ILE A 65 1.64 -1.03 -0.11
N ALA A 66 2.01 -2.28 0.16
CA ALA A 66 1.08 -3.37 0.42
C ALA A 66 0.16 -3.05 1.61
N ASN A 67 0.74 -2.63 2.74
CA ASN A 67 -0.01 -2.26 3.93
C ASN A 67 -0.99 -1.11 3.69
N GLN A 68 -0.57 -0.10 2.92
CA GLN A 68 -1.46 1.03 2.65
C GLN A 68 -2.58 0.68 1.68
N LEU A 69 -2.30 -0.15 0.67
CA LEU A 69 -3.36 -0.70 -0.18
C LEU A 69 -4.34 -1.52 0.65
N THR A 70 -3.87 -2.33 1.59
CA THR A 70 -4.73 -3.07 2.52
C THR A 70 -5.61 -2.14 3.36
N ASN A 71 -5.05 -1.07 3.92
CA ASN A 71 -5.83 -0.05 4.66
C ASN A 71 -6.95 0.53 3.80
N ILE A 72 -6.63 0.97 2.58
CA ILE A 72 -7.61 1.51 1.62
C ILE A 72 -8.72 0.49 1.33
N LEU A 73 -8.37 -0.78 1.11
CA LEU A 73 -9.34 -1.83 0.75
C LEU A 73 -10.21 -2.25 1.93
N ARG A 74 -9.69 -2.19 3.15
CA ARG A 74 -10.43 -2.46 4.39
C ARG A 74 -11.40 -1.32 4.71
N ASP A 75 -10.99 -0.08 4.48
CA ASP A 75 -11.65 1.11 5.02
C ASP A 75 -12.49 1.90 4.00
N VAL A 76 -12.71 1.35 2.79
CA VAL A 76 -13.47 2.00 1.68
C VAL A 76 -14.75 2.69 2.16
N GLY A 77 -15.57 2.02 2.96
CA GLY A 77 -16.85 2.57 3.43
C GLY A 77 -16.69 3.69 4.46
N GLU A 78 -15.66 3.62 5.30
CA GLU A 78 -15.32 4.68 6.25
C GLU A 78 -14.80 5.92 5.52
N ASP A 79 -13.90 5.73 4.56
CA ASP A 79 -13.38 6.81 3.73
C ASP A 79 -14.48 7.47 2.91
N ALA A 80 -15.38 6.69 2.33
CA ALA A 80 -16.51 7.19 1.57
C ALA A 80 -17.43 8.10 2.43
N ARG A 81 -17.68 7.75 3.69
CA ARG A 81 -18.43 8.61 4.62
C ARG A 81 -17.74 9.94 4.92
N ARG A 82 -16.42 10.00 4.77
CA ARG A 82 -15.60 11.22 4.87
C ARG A 82 -15.43 11.94 3.53
N GLY A 83 -16.15 11.50 2.48
CA GLY A 83 -16.06 12.07 1.13
C GLY A 83 -14.79 11.68 0.36
N ARG A 84 -14.08 10.63 0.78
CA ARG A 84 -12.82 10.17 0.18
C ARG A 84 -12.99 8.86 -0.56
N ILE A 85 -12.36 8.75 -1.73
CA ILE A 85 -12.31 7.51 -2.51
C ILE A 85 -10.88 7.40 -3.05
N TYR A 86 -10.09 6.52 -2.45
CA TYR A 86 -8.71 6.26 -2.85
C TYR A 86 -8.61 5.38 -4.09
N LEU A 87 -9.66 4.59 -4.37
CA LEU A 87 -9.67 3.63 -5.47
C LEU A 87 -9.49 4.34 -6.83
N PRO A 88 -8.67 3.78 -7.76
CA PRO A 88 -8.39 4.43 -9.04
C PRO A 88 -9.65 4.65 -9.88
N GLN A 89 -9.89 5.89 -10.31
CA GLN A 89 -11.12 6.31 -10.99
C GLN A 89 -11.26 5.69 -12.38
N ASP A 90 -10.16 5.56 -13.11
CA ASP A 90 -10.11 4.86 -14.39
C ASP A 90 -10.50 3.37 -14.27
N GLU A 91 -10.02 2.68 -13.24
CA GLU A 91 -10.32 1.27 -13.00
C GLU A 91 -11.75 1.06 -12.48
N LEU A 92 -12.27 2.00 -11.69
CA LEU A 92 -13.69 2.02 -11.32
C LEU A 92 -14.57 2.17 -12.56
N ALA A 93 -14.27 3.13 -13.44
CA ALA A 93 -14.99 3.35 -14.67
C ALA A 93 -14.93 2.12 -15.60
N GLN A 94 -13.75 1.49 -15.75
CA GLN A 94 -13.59 0.23 -16.50
C GLN A 94 -14.43 -0.93 -15.92
N ALA A 95 -14.68 -0.92 -14.61
CA ALA A 95 -15.55 -1.89 -13.94
C ALA A 95 -17.04 -1.53 -14.02
N GLY A 96 -17.38 -0.39 -14.63
CA GLY A 96 -18.73 0.17 -14.66
C GLY A 96 -19.22 0.60 -13.28
N LEU A 97 -18.31 1.11 -12.45
CA LEU A 97 -18.58 1.67 -11.11
C LEU A 97 -18.32 3.17 -11.12
N SER A 98 -19.12 3.89 -10.34
CA SER A 98 -19.03 5.32 -10.11
C SER A 98 -18.84 5.63 -8.63
N ASP A 99 -18.46 6.86 -8.30
CA ASP A 99 -18.46 7.35 -6.92
C ASP A 99 -19.80 7.14 -6.20
N GLU A 100 -20.92 7.30 -6.91
CA GLU A 100 -22.26 7.09 -6.35
C GLU A 100 -22.48 5.64 -5.92
N ASP A 101 -21.95 4.67 -6.68
CA ASP A 101 -22.00 3.25 -6.30
C ASP A 101 -21.22 3.00 -5.00
N ILE A 102 -20.08 3.67 -4.82
CA ILE A 102 -19.27 3.59 -3.60
C ILE A 102 -20.01 4.19 -2.41
N PHE A 103 -20.59 5.39 -2.58
CA PHE A 103 -21.35 6.06 -1.54
C PHE A 103 -22.63 5.31 -1.14
N LYS A 104 -23.29 4.63 -2.08
CA LYS A 104 -24.44 3.76 -1.80
C LYS A 104 -24.06 2.52 -0.98
N GLY A 105 -22.80 2.10 -1.02
CA GLY A 105 -22.31 0.95 -0.24
C GLY A 105 -22.90 -0.41 -0.66
N VAL A 106 -23.40 -0.54 -1.89
CA VAL A 106 -24.05 -1.76 -2.36
C VAL A 106 -23.02 -2.73 -2.96
N VAL A 107 -22.91 -3.93 -2.37
CA VAL A 107 -21.97 -4.97 -2.80
C VAL A 107 -22.51 -5.77 -3.99
N THR A 108 -22.25 -5.26 -5.20
CA THR A 108 -22.62 -5.93 -6.46
C THR A 108 -21.56 -6.95 -6.94
N ASN A 109 -21.88 -7.77 -7.95
CA ASN A 109 -20.89 -8.66 -8.57
C ASN A 109 -19.76 -7.88 -9.28
N ARG A 110 -20.08 -6.73 -9.88
CA ARG A 110 -19.08 -5.81 -10.47
C ARG A 110 -18.09 -5.33 -9.40
N TRP A 111 -18.61 -4.91 -8.25
CA TRP A 111 -17.82 -4.53 -7.08
C TRP A 111 -16.92 -5.68 -6.59
N ARG A 112 -17.47 -6.89 -6.40
CA ARG A 112 -16.67 -8.05 -5.97
C ARG A 112 -15.53 -8.37 -6.94
N ASN A 113 -15.79 -8.30 -8.24
CA ASN A 113 -14.77 -8.54 -9.27
C ASN A 113 -13.70 -7.44 -9.29
N PHE A 114 -14.11 -6.17 -9.11
CA PHE A 114 -13.19 -5.06 -8.95
C PHE A 114 -12.28 -5.24 -7.71
N MET A 115 -12.86 -5.51 -6.54
CA MET A 115 -12.11 -5.70 -5.30
C MET A 115 -11.16 -6.89 -5.37
N LYS A 116 -11.52 -8.01 -6.03
CA LYS A 116 -10.61 -9.13 -6.26
C LYS A 116 -9.33 -8.71 -7.00
N ARG A 117 -9.42 -7.79 -7.98
CA ARG A 117 -8.24 -7.28 -8.69
C ARG A 117 -7.37 -6.42 -7.79
N GLN A 118 -7.97 -5.56 -6.98
CA GLN A 118 -7.22 -4.71 -6.04
C GLN A 118 -6.54 -5.54 -4.94
N ILE A 119 -7.23 -6.55 -4.40
CA ILE A 119 -6.66 -7.49 -3.42
C ILE A 119 -5.50 -8.26 -4.03
N LYS A 120 -5.64 -8.73 -5.28
CA LYS A 120 -4.54 -9.39 -5.99
C LYS A 120 -3.32 -8.46 -6.11
N ARG A 121 -3.53 -7.18 -6.42
CA ARG A 121 -2.46 -6.18 -6.50
C ARG A 121 -1.75 -5.99 -5.15
N ALA A 122 -2.48 -5.84 -4.05
CA ALA A 122 -1.88 -5.73 -2.72
C ALA A 122 -1.03 -6.97 -2.38
N ARG A 123 -1.54 -8.17 -2.69
CA ARG A 123 -0.82 -9.43 -2.49
C ARG A 123 0.48 -9.51 -3.30
N MET A 124 0.51 -9.01 -4.53
CA MET A 124 1.74 -8.96 -5.32
C MET A 124 2.84 -8.13 -4.64
N PHE A 125 2.49 -7.02 -3.98
CA PHE A 125 3.45 -6.23 -3.21
C PHE A 125 3.89 -6.95 -1.93
N PHE A 126 3.02 -7.72 -1.27
CA PHE A 126 3.42 -8.57 -0.16
C PHE A 126 4.41 -9.68 -0.60
N GLU A 127 4.16 -10.32 -1.73
CA GLU A 127 5.08 -11.32 -2.31
C GLU A 127 6.44 -10.71 -2.67
N GLU A 128 6.47 -9.46 -3.12
CA GLU A 128 7.72 -8.72 -3.36
C GLU A 128 8.44 -8.39 -2.05
N ALA A 129 7.71 -7.90 -1.05
CA ALA A 129 8.23 -7.56 0.27
C ALA A 129 8.83 -8.76 1.01
N GLU A 130 8.18 -9.92 0.93
CA GLU A 130 8.60 -11.14 1.62
C GLU A 130 10.03 -11.55 1.23
N ARG A 131 10.44 -11.31 -0.03
CA ARG A 131 11.79 -11.64 -0.53
C ARG A 131 12.90 -10.87 0.20
N GLY A 132 12.60 -9.70 0.76
CA GLY A 132 13.57 -8.91 1.51
C GLY A 132 13.72 -9.31 2.98
N VAL A 133 12.78 -10.09 3.53
CA VAL A 133 12.75 -10.39 4.97
C VAL A 133 13.95 -11.21 5.40
N THR A 134 14.37 -12.18 4.59
CA THR A 134 15.52 -13.05 4.89
C THR A 134 16.84 -12.30 4.92
N GLU A 135 16.89 -11.13 4.27
CA GLU A 135 18.08 -10.29 4.14
C GLU A 135 18.26 -9.33 5.33
N LEU A 136 17.22 -9.17 6.16
CA LEU A 136 17.29 -8.35 7.37
C LEU A 136 18.13 -9.03 8.46
N SER A 137 18.62 -8.23 9.41
CA SER A 137 19.26 -8.75 10.62
C SER A 137 18.36 -9.77 11.33
N GLN A 138 18.97 -10.82 11.91
CA GLN A 138 18.24 -11.99 12.43
C GLN A 138 17.10 -11.65 13.39
N ALA A 139 17.31 -10.68 14.29
CA ALA A 139 16.32 -10.24 15.27
C ALA A 139 15.08 -9.57 14.62
N SER A 140 15.23 -9.02 13.42
CA SER A 140 14.20 -8.26 12.71
C SER A 140 13.33 -9.12 11.78
N ARG A 141 13.84 -10.30 11.38
CA ARG A 141 13.16 -11.20 10.43
C ARG A 141 11.77 -11.61 10.92
N TRP A 142 11.68 -12.11 12.15
CA TRP A 142 10.43 -12.60 12.74
C TRP A 142 9.36 -11.51 12.89
N PRO A 143 9.66 -10.34 13.50
CA PRO A 143 8.70 -9.25 13.60
C PRO A 143 8.18 -8.78 12.24
N VAL A 144 9.07 -8.63 11.25
CA VAL A 144 8.66 -8.19 9.91
C VAL A 144 7.82 -9.28 9.21
N TRP A 145 8.19 -10.55 9.32
CA TRP A 145 7.40 -11.64 8.76
C TRP A 145 6.01 -11.77 9.40
N ALA A 146 5.93 -11.63 10.73
CA ALA A 146 4.65 -11.59 11.41
C ALA A 146 3.78 -10.42 10.93
N SER A 147 4.37 -9.25 10.67
CA SER A 147 3.64 -8.12 10.11
C SER A 147 3.08 -8.40 8.71
N LEU A 148 3.80 -9.14 7.85
CA LEU A 148 3.32 -9.56 6.53
C LEU A 148 2.12 -10.51 6.61
N LEU A 149 2.10 -11.40 7.62
CA LEU A 149 1.06 -12.41 7.78
C LEU A 149 -0.21 -11.88 8.44
N LEU A 150 -0.08 -10.92 9.36
CA LEU A 150 -1.19 -10.43 10.17
C LEU A 150 -1.99 -9.29 9.52
N TYR A 151 -1.40 -8.60 8.55
CA TYR A 151 -2.00 -7.43 7.91
C TYR A 151 -2.77 -7.80 6.65
#